data_AF-A0A383D7G3-F1
#
_entry.id   AF-A0A383D7G3-F1
#
_cell.length_a   1.000
_cell.length_b   1.000
_cell.length_c   1.000
_cell.angle_alpha   90.00
_cell.angle_beta   90.00
_cell.angle_gamma   90.00
#
_symmetry.space_group_name_H-M   'P 1'
#
loop_
_entity.id
_entity.type
_entity.pdbx_description
1 polymer ?
#
loop_
_entity_poly.entity_id
_entity_poly.type
_entity_poly.pdbx_seq_one_letter_code
_entity_poly.pdbx_strand_id
1 'polypeptide(L)'
;EVFAVSLDDDESKFEKAIDGRKMDYLHHFDGKKWKNELAVLYDVHSIPASLLVDRKGIVRAVNVRGNALMRVAGALMREAR
;
A
#
# COMPACT_ATOMS: atom_id res chain seq x y z
N GLU A 1 3.16 -10.22 -1.88
CA GLU A 1 2.17 -9.48 -2.69
C GLU A 1 2.21 -8.02 -2.30
N VAL A 2 1.83 -7.12 -3.20
CA VAL A 2 1.72 -5.68 -2.96
C VAL A 2 0.31 -5.25 -3.35
N PHE A 3 -0.30 -4.40 -2.52
CA PHE A 3 -1.61 -3.79 -2.77
C PHE A 3 -1.50 -2.30 -2.51
N ALA A 4 -1.75 -1.49 -3.54
CA ALA A 4 -1.67 -0.04 -3.45
C ALA A 4 -3.06 0.59 -3.34
N VAL A 5 -3.16 1.62 -2.51
CA VAL A 5 -4.36 2.43 -2.33
C VAL A 5 -4.04 3.82 -2.85
N SER A 6 -4.74 4.25 -3.89
CA SER A 6 -4.60 5.60 -4.44
C SER A 6 -5.51 6.58 -3.71
N LEU A 7 -4.96 7.77 -3.43
CA LEU A 7 -5.70 8.94 -2.94
C LEU A 7 -5.88 9.99 -4.06
N ASP A 8 -5.70 9.60 -5.33
CA ASP A 8 -6.05 10.43 -6.48
C ASP A 8 -7.57 10.63 -6.57
N ASP A 9 -8.01 11.64 -7.32
CA ASP A 9 -9.42 11.92 -7.62
C ASP A 9 -9.75 11.89 -9.13
N ASP A 10 -8.74 11.65 -9.97
CA ASP A 10 -8.85 11.62 -11.42
C ASP A 10 -8.42 10.23 -11.92
N GLU A 11 -9.41 9.43 -12.31
CA GLU A 11 -9.23 8.05 -12.75
C GLU A 11 -8.30 7.96 -13.98
N SER A 12 -8.44 8.89 -14.94
CA SER A 12 -7.60 8.87 -16.15
C SER A 12 -6.13 9.15 -15.84
N LYS A 13 -5.84 10.08 -14.91
CA LYS A 13 -4.47 10.31 -14.45
C LYS A 13 -3.91 9.13 -13.68
N PHE A 14 -4.73 8.51 -12.83
CA PHE A 14 -4.37 7.32 -12.07
C PHE A 14 -4.03 6.13 -12.99
N GLU A 15 -4.88 5.81 -13.96
CA GLU A 15 -4.66 4.74 -14.93
C GLU A 15 -3.38 4.97 -15.75
N LYS A 16 -3.19 6.19 -16.27
CA LYS A 16 -1.96 6.56 -16.99
C LYS A 16 -0.71 6.43 -16.12
N ALA A 17 -0.80 6.72 -14.83
CA ALA A 17 0.31 6.59 -13.91
C ALA A 17 0.65 5.11 -13.63
N ILE A 18 -0.36 4.24 -13.50
CA ILE A 18 -0.16 2.78 -13.37
C ILE A 18 0.55 2.23 -14.61
N ASP A 19 0.02 2.52 -15.79
CA ASP A 19 0.56 2.01 -17.06
C ASP A 19 1.98 2.55 -17.31
N GLY A 20 2.15 3.88 -17.22
CA GLY A 20 3.44 4.53 -17.47
C GLY A 20 4.55 4.13 -16.50
N ARG A 21 4.20 3.69 -15.28
CA ARG A 21 5.17 3.23 -14.27
C ARG A 21 5.26 1.71 -14.17
N LYS A 22 4.50 0.97 -14.98
CA LYS A 22 4.45 -0.51 -14.97
C LYS A 22 4.19 -1.08 -13.57
N MET A 23 3.20 -0.51 -12.88
CA MET A 23 2.82 -0.96 -11.54
C MET A 23 1.90 -2.19 -11.65
N ASP A 24 2.49 -3.35 -11.88
CA ASP A 24 1.84 -4.64 -12.19
C ASP A 24 1.17 -5.36 -10.99
N TYR A 25 1.12 -4.70 -9.84
CA TYR A 25 0.46 -5.19 -8.63
C TYR A 25 -0.98 -4.66 -8.51
N LEU A 26 -1.73 -5.13 -7.51
CA LEU A 26 -3.12 -4.73 -7.31
C LEU A 26 -3.23 -3.27 -6.83
N HIS A 27 -4.20 -2.55 -7.37
CA HIS A 27 -4.51 -1.17 -6.98
C HIS A 27 -5.97 -1.03 -6.59
N HIS A 28 -6.23 -0.12 -5.65
CA HIS A 28 -7.55 0.35 -5.29
C HIS A 28 -7.65 1.86 -5.48
N PHE A 29 -8.73 2.29 -6.12
CA PHE A 29 -9.08 3.69 -6.35
C PHE A 29 -10.57 3.85 -6.07
N ASP A 30 -10.92 4.90 -5.33
CA ASP A 30 -12.32 5.28 -5.08
C ASP A 30 -12.59 6.77 -5.36
N GLY A 31 -11.58 7.53 -5.81
CA GLY A 31 -11.68 8.95 -6.13
C GLY A 31 -11.93 9.88 -4.94
N LYS A 32 -11.90 9.36 -3.69
CA LYS A 32 -12.35 10.11 -2.50
C LYS A 32 -11.24 10.91 -1.81
N LYS A 33 -10.01 10.92 -2.33
CA LYS A 33 -8.85 11.60 -1.72
C LYS A 33 -8.64 11.16 -0.27
N TRP A 34 -8.51 12.10 0.67
CA TRP A 34 -8.39 11.83 2.10
C TRP A 34 -9.63 11.19 2.73
N LYS A 35 -10.77 11.12 2.01
CA LYS A 35 -11.95 10.36 2.43
C LYS A 35 -11.95 8.92 1.87
N ASN A 36 -10.84 8.47 1.28
CA ASN A 36 -10.70 7.10 0.81
C ASN A 36 -11.00 6.11 1.95
N GLU A 37 -11.79 5.09 1.65
CA GLU A 37 -12.32 4.19 2.68
C GLU A 37 -11.21 3.46 3.45
N LEU A 38 -10.15 3.04 2.75
CA LEU A 38 -9.02 2.36 3.36
C LEU A 38 -8.07 3.33 4.06
N ALA A 39 -7.84 4.52 3.51
CA ALA A 39 -7.03 5.55 4.14
C ALA A 39 -7.62 5.97 5.50
N VAL A 40 -8.94 6.13 5.57
CA VAL A 40 -9.66 6.44 6.82
C VAL A 40 -9.61 5.25 7.78
N LEU A 41 -9.90 4.02 7.30
CA LEU A 41 -9.90 2.82 8.13
C LEU A 41 -8.54 2.56 8.81
N TYR A 42 -7.45 2.83 8.10
CA TYR A 42 -6.08 2.62 8.58
C TYR A 42 -5.41 3.89 9.12
N ASP A 43 -6.18 4.96 9.36
CA ASP A 43 -5.72 6.20 10.00
C ASP A 43 -4.54 6.89 9.28
N VAL A 44 -4.58 6.89 7.94
CA VAL A 44 -3.53 7.46 7.08
C VAL A 44 -3.70 8.97 6.92
N HIS A 45 -2.75 9.73 7.49
CA HIS A 45 -2.77 11.20 7.49
C HIS A 45 -1.72 11.86 6.59
N SER A 46 -0.82 11.08 6.00
CA SER A 46 0.26 11.57 5.15
C SER A 46 0.65 10.54 4.11
N ILE A 47 1.00 10.98 2.90
CA ILE A 47 1.54 10.13 1.85
C ILE A 47 2.99 10.50 1.52
N PRO A 48 3.84 9.55 1.11
CA PRO A 48 3.55 8.12 0.98
C PRO A 48 3.44 7.39 2.33
N ALA A 49 2.47 6.48 2.47
CA ALA A 49 2.32 5.60 3.62
C ALA A 49 2.47 4.12 3.22
N SER A 50 2.92 3.27 4.15
CA SER A 50 2.96 1.81 3.93
C SER A 50 2.61 1.05 5.21
N LEU A 51 1.90 -0.07 5.04
CA LEU A 51 1.63 -1.04 6.09
C LEU A 51 2.15 -2.40 5.63
N LEU A 52 2.86 -3.10 6.51
CA LEU A 52 3.25 -4.48 6.27
C LEU A 52 2.32 -5.38 7.07
N VAL A 53 1.49 -6.13 6.36
CA VAL A 53 0.46 -7.00 6.95
C VAL A 53 0.87 -8.45 6.77
N ASP A 54 0.76 -9.27 7.82
CA ASP A 54 1.01 -10.70 7.73
C ASP A 54 -0.22 -11.49 7.23
N ARG A 55 -0.05 -12.80 7.04
CA ARG A 55 -1.13 -13.67 6.53
C ARG A 55 -2.33 -13.82 7.47
N LYS A 56 -2.20 -13.40 8.73
CA LYS A 56 -3.32 -13.39 9.70
C LYS A 56 -4.05 -12.04 9.70
N GLY A 57 -3.67 -11.13 8.81
CA GLY A 57 -4.25 -9.78 8.74
C GLY A 57 -3.71 -8.83 9.80
N ILE A 58 -2.59 -9.16 10.46
CA ILE A 58 -2.02 -8.31 11.51
C ILE A 58 -1.02 -7.33 10.90
N VAL A 59 -1.12 -6.06 11.24
CA VAL A 59 -0.12 -5.04 10.88
C VAL A 59 1.14 -5.27 11.72
N ARG A 60 2.25 -5.60 11.05
CA ARG A 60 3.55 -5.91 11.67
C ARG A 60 4.54 -4.76 11.62
N ALA A 61 4.33 -3.81 10.71
CA ALA A 61 5.12 -2.59 10.63
C ALA A 61 4.37 -1.49 9.86
N VAL A 62 4.70 -0.22 10.17
CA VAL A 62 4.15 0.96 9.51
C VAL A 62 5.31 1.84 9.04
N ASN A 63 5.23 2.33 7.80
CA ASN A 63 6.18 3.27 7.19
C ASN A 63 7.65 2.85 7.23
N VAL A 64 7.94 1.55 7.32
CA VAL A 64 9.30 1.02 7.21
C VAL A 64 9.78 1.09 5.76
N ARG A 65 11.03 1.52 5.56
CA ARG A 65 11.64 1.73 4.23
C ARG A 65 13.04 1.14 4.12
N GLY A 66 13.54 1.05 2.89
CA GLY A 66 14.91 0.61 2.59
C GLY A 66 15.24 -0.76 3.19
N ASN A 67 16.43 -0.87 3.78
CA ASN A 67 16.91 -2.12 4.37
C ASN A 67 16.02 -2.63 5.52
N ALA A 68 15.36 -1.73 6.25
CA ALA A 68 14.45 -2.14 7.32
C ALA A 68 13.22 -2.87 6.75
N LEU A 69 12.63 -2.36 5.65
CA LEU A 69 11.53 -3.02 4.95
C LEU A 69 11.93 -4.42 4.48
N MET A 70 13.07 -4.53 3.80
CA MET A 70 13.58 -5.82 3.27
C MET A 70 13.74 -6.86 4.38
N ARG A 71 14.28 -6.45 5.52
CA ARG A 71 14.49 -7.33 6.68
C ARG A 71 13.17 -7.81 7.27
N VAL A 72 12.23 -6.90 7.54
CA VAL A 72 10.95 -7.27 8.19
C VAL A 72 10.11 -8.11 7.23
N ALA A 73 9.95 -7.69 5.97
CA ALA A 73 9.22 -8.45 4.96
C ALA A 73 9.82 -9.85 4.77
N GLY A 74 11.15 -9.95 4.68
CA GLY A 74 11.83 -11.24 4.58
C GLY A 74 11.59 -12.16 5.78
N ALA A 75 11.50 -11.62 7.00
CA ALA A 75 11.18 -12.40 8.20
C ALA A 75 9.75 -12.95 8.15
N LEU A 76 8.76 -12.11 7.82
CA LEU A 76 7.36 -12.54 7.71
C LEU A 76 7.16 -13.61 6.63
N MET A 77 7.89 -13.51 5.52
CA MET A 77 7.83 -14.51 4.44
C MET A 77 8.37 -15.87 4.87
N ARG A 78 9.29 -15.93 5.85
CA ARG A 78 9.78 -17.19 6.43
C ARG A 78 8.86 -17.75 7.51
N GLU A 79 8.25 -16.90 8.33
CA GLU A 79 7.24 -17.30 9.34
C GLU A 79 6.02 -17.98 8.70
N ALA A 80 5.73 -17.63 7.45
CA ALA A 80 4.56 -18.11 6.72
C ALA A 80 4.83 -19.40 5.89
N ARG A 81 6.01 -19.99 6.03
CA ARG A 81 6.39 -21.28 5.44
C ARG A 81 6.08 -22.40 6.41
#